data_AF-A0A7W1NE78-F1
#
_entry.id   AF-A0A7W1NE78-F1
#
_cell.length_a   1.000
_cell.length_b   1.000
_cell.length_c   1.000
_cell.angle_alpha   90.00
_cell.angle_beta   90.00
_cell.angle_gamma   90.00
#
_symmetry.space_group_name_H-M   'P 1'
#
loop_
_entity.id
_entity.type
_entity.pdbx_description
1 polymer ?
#
loop_
_entity_poly.entity_id
_entity_poly.type
_entity_poly.pdbx_seq_one_letter_code
_entity_poly.pdbx_strand_id
1 'polypeptide(L)'
;MIPLRLFTIALASLTLIGCRDDAAPEPAPAVVVTGSAPLFAGLGGWRRPVATADATAQRCFDQGLAFLFAFNHDEARRAFARAAQLDPQCAMAYWGMAMTYGPHDAR
;
A
#
# COMPACT_ATOMS: atom_id res chain seq x y z
N MET A 1 -34.63 38.26 26.85
CA MET A 1 -33.56 37.81 27.76
C MET A 1 -33.57 36.28 27.77
N ILE A 2 -32.80 35.66 26.87
CA ILE A 2 -32.75 34.19 26.71
C ILE A 2 -31.74 33.64 27.73
N PRO A 3 -32.09 32.63 28.55
CA PRO A 3 -31.22 32.19 29.64
C PRO A 3 -29.99 31.43 29.12
N LEU A 4 -28.83 31.80 29.67
CA LEU A 4 -27.46 31.35 29.34
C LEU A 4 -27.24 29.82 29.36
N ARG A 5 -28.19 29.03 29.88
CA ARG A 5 -28.13 27.56 29.91
C ARG A 5 -28.63 26.86 28.64
N LEU A 6 -29.38 27.56 27.79
CA LEU A 6 -29.78 27.00 26.47
C LEU A 6 -28.65 27.07 25.43
N PHE A 7 -27.66 27.94 25.62
CA PHE A 7 -26.57 28.12 24.65
C PHE A 7 -25.54 26.99 24.70
N THR A 8 -25.38 26.35 25.86
CA THR A 8 -24.45 25.21 26.05
C THR A 8 -24.93 23.91 25.41
N ILE A 9 -26.24 23.71 25.26
CA ILE A 9 -26.78 22.50 24.62
C ILE A 9 -26.60 22.57 23.09
N ALA A 10 -26.71 23.76 22.50
CA ALA A 10 -26.55 23.94 21.05
C ALA A 10 -25.10 23.72 20.55
N LEU A 11 -24.10 23.95 21.40
CA LEU A 11 -22.68 23.76 21.02
C LEU A 11 -22.23 22.28 21.10
N ALA A 12 -22.89 21.46 21.92
CA ALA A 12 -22.57 20.03 22.08
C ALA A 12 -23.09 19.15 20.93
N SER A 13 -24.05 19.64 20.15
CA SER A 13 -24.60 18.92 18.98
C SER A 13 -23.80 19.15 17.70
N LEU A 14 -22.95 20.18 17.65
CA LEU A 14 -22.19 20.54 16.45
C LEU A 14 -20.90 19.71 16.27
N THR A 15 -20.53 18.87 17.24
CA THR A 15 -19.34 18.01 17.19
C THR A 15 -19.61 16.60 16.67
N LEU A 16 -20.86 16.24 16.38
CA LEU A 16 -21.24 14.93 15.81
C LEU A 16 -21.31 14.89 14.27
N ILE A 17 -20.99 16.00 13.58
CA ILE A 17 -20.78 16.02 12.13
C ILE A 17 -19.30 15.72 11.79
N GLY A 18 -18.64 14.96 12.66
CA GLY A 18 -17.32 14.39 12.39
C GLY A 18 -17.42 13.30 11.33
N CYS A 19 -16.87 13.59 10.15
CA CYS A 19 -16.37 12.63 9.15
C CYS A 19 -17.24 11.39 8.90
N ARG A 20 -18.28 11.53 8.07
CA ARG A 20 -18.71 10.41 7.25
C ARG A 20 -17.85 10.38 5.99
N ASP A 21 -16.74 9.67 6.03
CA ASP A 21 -16.09 9.16 4.82
C ASP A 21 -16.91 7.96 4.32
N ASP A 22 -18.07 8.24 3.72
CA ASP A 22 -18.90 7.24 3.01
C ASP A 22 -18.30 6.88 1.62
N ALA A 23 -17.05 7.30 1.34
CA ALA A 23 -16.33 6.88 0.17
C ALA A 23 -15.88 5.43 0.37
N ALA A 24 -16.67 4.48 -0.12
CA ALA A 24 -16.18 3.13 -0.40
C ALA A 24 -14.87 3.27 -1.20
N PRO A 25 -13.80 2.55 -0.85
CA PRO A 25 -12.56 2.62 -1.62
C PRO A 25 -12.90 2.26 -3.05
N GLU A 26 -12.69 3.19 -3.98
CA GLU A 26 -12.77 2.86 -5.40
C GLU A 26 -11.84 1.67 -5.63
N PRO A 27 -12.30 0.65 -6.40
CA PRO A 27 -11.45 -0.48 -6.71
C PRO A 27 -10.20 0.07 -7.40
N ALA A 28 -9.04 -0.11 -6.74
CA ALA A 28 -7.77 0.27 -7.31
C ALA A 28 -7.67 -0.31 -8.73
N PRO A 29 -7.12 0.45 -9.70
CA PRO A 29 -7.01 -0.03 -11.07
C PRO A 29 -6.33 -1.40 -11.06
N ALA A 30 -6.97 -2.37 -11.73
CA ALA A 30 -6.45 -3.73 -11.80
C ALA A 30 -5.12 -3.72 -12.56
N VAL A 31 -4.00 -3.79 -11.81
CA VAL A 31 -2.67 -3.91 -12.39
C VAL A 31 -2.54 -5.32 -12.96
N VAL A 32 -2.76 -5.46 -14.27
CA VAL A 32 -2.61 -6.73 -14.98
C VAL A 32 -1.12 -7.02 -15.15
N VAL A 33 -0.58 -7.91 -14.32
CA VAL A 33 0.84 -8.30 -14.40
C VAL A 33 0.95 -9.68 -15.06
N THR A 34 1.60 -9.70 -16.22
CA THR A 34 1.87 -10.91 -17.00
C THR A 34 3.18 -11.56 -16.52
N GLY A 35 3.08 -12.73 -15.89
CA GLY A 35 4.21 -13.56 -15.47
C GLY A 35 4.45 -13.58 -13.95
N SER A 36 4.72 -14.78 -13.42
CA SER A 36 5.09 -15.00 -12.02
C SER A 36 6.57 -14.67 -11.83
N ALA A 37 6.90 -13.57 -11.16
CA ALA A 37 8.29 -13.27 -10.77
C ALA A 37 8.87 -14.40 -9.90
N PRO A 38 9.99 -15.05 -10.27
CA PRO A 38 10.58 -16.11 -9.48
C PRO A 38 11.22 -15.55 -8.20
N LEU A 39 11.34 -16.40 -7.17
CA LEU A 39 12.06 -16.05 -5.94
C LEU A 39 13.53 -16.46 -6.08
N PHE A 40 14.43 -15.49 -6.02
CA PHE A 40 15.87 -15.69 -6.16
C PHE A 40 16.52 -15.96 -4.80
N ALA A 41 17.49 -16.87 -4.78
CA ALA A 41 18.37 -17.06 -3.64
C ALA A 41 19.53 -16.05 -3.70
N GLY A 42 20.20 -15.81 -2.57
CA GLY A 42 21.43 -15.01 -2.53
C GLY A 42 21.25 -13.49 -2.53
N LEU A 43 20.02 -12.98 -2.41
CA LEU A 43 19.74 -11.53 -2.31
C LEU A 43 19.98 -10.95 -0.89
N GLY A 44 20.60 -11.73 0.01
CA GLY A 44 20.79 -11.39 1.42
C GLY A 44 19.62 -11.83 2.31
N GLY A 45 19.73 -11.52 3.60
CA GLY A 45 18.74 -11.86 4.63
C GLY A 45 17.87 -10.69 5.07
N TRP A 46 17.83 -9.62 4.28
CA TRP A 46 17.09 -8.42 4.64
C TRP A 46 15.58 -8.68 4.59
N ARG A 47 14.86 -8.22 5.61
CA ARG A 47 13.42 -8.39 5.73
C ARG A 47 12.80 -7.12 6.28
N ARG A 48 11.70 -6.69 5.68
CA ARG A 48 10.82 -5.63 6.19
C ARG A 48 9.42 -6.19 6.38
N PRO A 49 9.01 -6.47 7.62
CA PRO A 49 7.65 -6.93 7.89
C PRO A 49 6.61 -5.94 7.33
N VAL A 50 5.65 -6.47 6.58
CA VAL A 50 4.48 -5.73 6.09
C VAL A 50 3.20 -6.42 6.53
N ALA A 51 2.10 -5.67 6.52
CA ALA A 51 0.79 -6.24 6.79
C ALA A 51 0.38 -7.17 5.63
N THR A 52 0.64 -8.45 5.80
CA THR A 52 0.22 -9.54 4.91
C THR A 52 0.16 -10.84 5.72
N ALA A 53 -0.81 -11.70 5.42
CA ALA A 53 -0.87 -13.05 5.97
C ALA A 53 -0.15 -14.09 5.08
N ASP A 54 0.19 -13.73 3.84
CA ASP A 54 0.85 -14.62 2.90
C ASP A 54 2.39 -14.49 3.03
N ALA A 55 3.02 -15.56 3.53
CA ALA A 55 4.47 -15.60 3.70
C ALA A 55 5.24 -15.49 2.37
N THR A 56 4.64 -15.92 1.25
CA THR A 56 5.21 -15.76 -0.09
C THR A 56 5.08 -14.31 -0.55
N ALA A 57 3.97 -13.64 -0.27
CA ALA A 57 3.83 -12.21 -0.56
C ALA A 57 4.88 -11.38 0.20
N GLN A 58 5.10 -11.68 1.49
CA GLN A 58 6.17 -11.08 2.28
C GLN A 58 7.55 -11.29 1.64
N ARG A 59 7.87 -12.52 1.20
CA ARG A 59 9.15 -12.82 0.52
C ARG A 59 9.30 -12.08 -0.81
N CYS A 60 8.22 -11.97 -1.58
CA CYS A 60 8.21 -11.19 -2.82
C CYS A 60 8.45 -9.69 -2.54
N PHE A 61 7.86 -9.14 -1.48
CA PHE A 61 8.10 -7.77 -1.06
C PHE A 61 9.55 -7.53 -0.62
N ASP A 62 10.11 -8.42 0.20
CA ASP A 62 11.51 -8.36 0.64
C ASP A 62 12.47 -8.43 -0.56
N GLN A 63 12.22 -9.34 -1.52
CA GLN A 63 12.97 -9.43 -2.76
C GLN A 63 12.85 -8.14 -3.60
N GLY A 64 11.64 -7.57 -3.71
CA GLY A 64 11.43 -6.32 -4.43
C GLY A 64 12.28 -5.19 -3.86
N LEU A 65 12.43 -5.13 -2.53
CA LEU A 65 13.30 -4.15 -1.87
C LEU A 65 14.78 -4.41 -2.10
N ALA A 66 15.22 -5.68 -2.09
CA ALA A 66 16.58 -6.02 -2.45
C ALA A 66 16.93 -5.53 -3.87
N PHE A 67 16.03 -5.74 -4.84
CA PHE A 67 16.22 -5.25 -6.21
C PHE A 67 16.12 -3.74 -6.32
N LEU A 68 15.18 -3.11 -5.62
CA LEU A 68 15.01 -1.65 -5.60
C LEU A 68 16.29 -0.98 -5.08
N PHE A 69 16.86 -1.47 -3.98
CA PHE A 69 18.12 -0.95 -3.42
C PHE A 69 19.36 -1.31 -4.25
N ALA A 70 19.26 -2.31 -5.11
CA ALA A 70 20.28 -2.65 -6.10
C ALA A 70 20.07 -1.92 -7.45
N PHE A 71 19.13 -0.97 -7.54
CA PHE A 71 18.79 -0.21 -8.75
C PHE A 71 18.29 -1.08 -9.93
N ASN A 72 17.74 -2.27 -9.65
CA ASN A 72 17.06 -3.10 -10.64
C ASN A 72 15.54 -2.88 -10.56
N HIS A 73 15.07 -1.78 -11.14
CA HIS A 73 13.66 -1.37 -11.07
C HIS A 73 12.71 -2.36 -11.76
N ASP A 74 13.15 -3.03 -12.83
CA ASP A 74 12.31 -3.99 -13.56
C ASP A 74 12.02 -5.24 -12.73
N GLU A 75 13.04 -5.85 -12.12
CA GLU A 75 12.84 -7.01 -11.25
C GLU A 75 12.19 -6.62 -9.92
N ALA A 76 12.47 -5.42 -9.40
CA ALA A 76 11.75 -4.90 -8.24
C ALA A 76 10.25 -4.81 -8.52
N ARG A 77 9.86 -4.22 -9.65
CA ARG A 77 8.46 -4.05 -10.07
C ARG A 77 7.76 -5.39 -10.25
N ARG A 78 8.43 -6.37 -10.88
CA ARG A 78 7.92 -7.74 -11.02
C ARG A 78 7.71 -8.42 -9.66
N ALA A 79 8.65 -8.25 -8.72
CA ALA A 79 8.55 -8.83 -7.39
C ALA A 79 7.42 -8.18 -6.55
N PHE A 80 7.31 -6.85 -6.56
CA PHE A 80 6.22 -6.15 -5.87
C PHE A 80 4.85 -6.47 -6.49
N ALA A 81 4.76 -6.56 -7.81
CA ALA A 81 3.54 -6.99 -8.48
C ALA A 81 3.15 -8.42 -8.10
N ARG A 82 4.13 -9.33 -7.99
CA ARG A 82 3.86 -10.69 -7.51
C ARG A 82 3.35 -10.70 -6.07
N ALA A 83 3.90 -9.85 -5.20
CA ALA A 83 3.38 -9.67 -3.84
C ALA A 83 1.92 -9.20 -3.85
N ALA A 84 1.56 -8.23 -4.71
CA ALA A 84 0.18 -7.75 -4.84
C ALA A 84 -0.77 -8.80 -5.46
N GLN A 85 -0.29 -9.69 -6.34
CA GLN A 85 -1.08 -10.81 -6.85
C GLN A 85 -1.39 -11.84 -5.76
N LEU A 86 -0.43 -12.11 -4.87
CA LEU A 86 -0.56 -13.08 -3.78
C LEU A 86 -1.43 -12.52 -2.66
N ASP A 87 -1.23 -11.25 -2.30
CA ASP A 87 -2.04 -10.53 -1.34
C ASP A 87 -2.47 -9.15 -1.89
N PRO A 88 -3.66 -9.08 -2.52
CA PRO A 88 -4.20 -7.83 -3.05
C PRO A 88 -4.48 -6.75 -1.99
N GLN A 89 -4.49 -7.10 -0.69
CA GLN A 89 -4.67 -6.17 0.42
C GLN A 89 -3.33 -5.64 0.96
N CYS A 90 -2.20 -6.16 0.48
CA CYS A 90 -0.87 -5.69 0.89
C CYS A 90 -0.58 -4.30 0.28
N ALA A 91 -0.99 -3.23 0.99
CA ALA A 91 -0.78 -1.85 0.55
C ALA A 91 0.69 -1.54 0.21
N MET A 92 1.62 -2.17 0.94
CA MET A 92 3.05 -1.99 0.73
C MET A 92 3.54 -2.55 -0.60
N ALA A 93 2.92 -3.58 -1.16
CA ALA A 93 3.26 -4.09 -2.48
C ALA A 93 3.00 -3.03 -3.58
N TYR A 94 1.88 -2.30 -3.49
CA TYR A 94 1.56 -1.20 -4.40
C TYR A 94 2.48 -0.01 -4.21
N TRP A 95 2.80 0.35 -2.97
CA TRP A 95 3.83 1.36 -2.69
C TRP A 95 5.16 0.98 -3.32
N GLY A 96 5.59 -0.29 -3.17
CA GLY A 96 6.83 -0.79 -3.77
C GLY A 96 6.82 -0.66 -5.29
N MET A 97 5.72 -1.02 -5.96
CA MET A 97 5.57 -0.79 -7.40
C MET A 97 5.72 0.70 -7.75
N ALA A 98 5.04 1.60 -7.04
CA ALA A 98 5.14 3.05 -7.29
C ALA A 98 6.59 3.57 -7.16
N MET A 99 7.36 3.08 -6.19
CA MET A 99 8.76 3.45 -5.99
C MET A 99 9.67 3.07 -7.18
N THR A 100 9.26 2.14 -8.03
CA THR A 100 10.02 1.75 -9.24
C THR A 100 9.82 2.70 -10.42
N TYR A 101 8.79 3.56 -10.39
CA TYR A 101 8.51 4.55 -11.42
C TYR A 101 9.18 5.88 -11.08
N GLY A 102 10.49 5.95 -11.27
CA GLY A 102 11.24 7.20 -11.18
C GLY A 102 10.84 8.20 -12.29
N PRO A 103 11.28 9.48 -12.22
CA PRO A 103 10.94 10.52 -13.19
C PRO A 103 11.39 10.21 -14.63
N HIS A 104 12.24 9.21 -14.83
CA HIS A 104 12.70 8.75 -16.14
C HIS A 104 12.06 7.43 -16.61
N ASP A 105 11.40 6.69 -15.71
CA ASP A 105 11.01 5.28 -15.92
C ASP A 105 9.49 5.09 -16.06
N ALA A 106 8.75 6.17 -16.37
CA ALA A 106 7.28 6.17 -16.48
C ALA A 106 6.71 5.57 -17.78
N ARG A 107 7.42 4.62 -18.42
CA ARG A 107 6.93 3.89 -19.60
C ARG A 107 6.20 2.61 -19.20
#